data_AF-A0A9D1DFH5-F1
#
_entry.id   AF-A0A9D1DFH5-F1
#
_cell.length_a   1.000
_cell.length_b   1.000
_cell.length_c   1.000
_cell.angle_alpha   90.00
_cell.angle_beta   90.00
_cell.angle_gamma   90.00
#
_symmetry.space_group_name_H-M   'P 1'
#
loop_
_entity.id
_entity.type
_entity.pdbx_description
1 polymer ?
#
loop_
_entity_poly.entity_id
_entity_poly.type
_entity_poly.pdbx_seq_one_letter_code
_entity_poly.pdbx_strand_id
1 'polypeptide(L)'
;MKYRLFPLLLLVLLILAGCGGEAPTATDQPWALEVEYGDSGVTAAVWEYQWNLRGEDGVSATDAQGTDPLGQLSQIPFVNKSKTGTLKLKFAIQPESLTVACYTNADGYGEAVTVEPSGKDNAVPVPAEAGSYLFGVTAQWSETEEAQAWGSSTYYFRYLPEGDTGEQVGELSLYRLLKLGPDDLFGVEFFHNGESAQKTVTTVADKTAVLEFLQQNLSTDFTQIATPTLEAEFVLRLAVTDGSQLTIGYIPLSEGAGILLSGVPYAAGEMDLQSLWDSLGAQPVSLEAQAPEDVLETSEEDPGETLDDNFRYGYLRAMEGQVTVDEIDWIEDADAPNGYRIEPGETGQTYPLAADCQFWILQNHFKPFCRVEADTLWEWAQTTGWDVPFRLYFKDGAVVAIVEQYRP
;
A
#
# COMPACT_ATOMS: atom_id res chain seq x y z
N MET A 1 60.95 30.38 -34.96
CA MET A 1 59.92 30.51 -33.90
C MET A 1 58.51 30.24 -34.47
N LYS A 2 58.17 29.00 -34.84
CA LYS A 2 56.84 28.66 -35.41
C LYS A 2 56.19 27.38 -34.84
N TYR A 3 56.81 26.72 -33.84
CA TYR A 3 56.34 25.44 -33.30
C TYR A 3 55.79 25.51 -31.86
N ARG A 4 55.55 26.70 -31.30
CA ARG A 4 54.99 26.86 -29.95
C ARG A 4 53.54 27.36 -29.91
N LEU A 5 52.96 27.73 -31.06
CA LEU A 5 51.58 28.23 -31.11
C LEU A 5 50.54 27.10 -31.05
N PHE A 6 50.84 25.94 -31.65
CA PHE A 6 49.91 24.83 -31.77
C PHE A 6 49.52 24.18 -30.42
N PRO A 7 50.47 23.87 -29.50
CA PRO A 7 50.09 23.33 -28.19
C PRO A 7 49.38 24.35 -27.30
N LEU A 8 49.66 25.65 -27.46
CA LEU A 8 48.98 26.73 -26.73
C LEU A 8 47.53 26.90 -27.22
N LEU A 9 47.31 26.80 -28.54
CA LEU A 9 45.97 26.87 -29.13
C LEU A 9 45.11 25.64 -28.75
N LEU A 10 45.73 24.45 -28.69
CA LEU A 10 45.06 23.22 -28.24
C LEU A 10 44.68 23.29 -26.77
N LEU A 11 45.55 23.87 -25.92
CA LEU A 11 45.26 24.12 -24.50
C LEU A 11 44.10 25.11 -24.33
N VAL A 12 44.07 26.20 -25.11
CA VAL A 12 42.98 27.19 -25.10
C VAL A 12 41.67 26.59 -25.62
N LEU A 13 41.70 25.74 -26.65
CA LEU A 13 40.52 25.02 -27.14
C LEU A 13 40.01 23.97 -26.14
N LEU A 14 40.89 23.31 -25.39
CA LEU A 14 40.51 22.39 -24.31
C LEU A 14 39.94 23.13 -23.08
N ILE A 15 40.41 24.35 -22.80
CA ILE A 15 39.83 25.22 -21.76
C ILE A 15 38.46 25.79 -22.21
N LEU A 16 38.29 26.10 -23.50
CA LEU A 16 37.03 26.61 -24.06
C LEU A 16 35.98 25.52 -24.31
N ALA A 17 36.39 24.27 -24.53
CA ALA A 17 35.47 23.13 -24.67
C ALA A 17 35.06 22.53 -23.30
N GLY A 18 35.62 23.02 -22.19
CA GLY A 18 35.50 22.42 -20.87
C GLY A 18 34.39 22.95 -19.97
N CYS A 19 33.66 24.01 -20.31
CA CYS A 19 32.58 24.54 -19.47
C CYS A 19 31.50 25.18 -20.34
N GLY A 20 30.30 24.60 -20.33
CA GLY A 20 29.13 25.22 -20.95
C GLY A 20 28.08 24.22 -21.40
N GLY A 21 27.63 23.32 -20.52
CA GLY A 21 26.22 22.97 -20.60
C GLY A 21 25.44 24.25 -20.34
N GLU A 22 24.48 24.59 -21.19
CA GLU A 22 23.58 25.71 -20.90
C GLU A 22 23.02 25.50 -19.50
N ALA A 23 23.10 26.54 -18.66
CA ALA A 23 22.53 26.48 -17.33
C ALA A 23 21.04 26.13 -17.47
N PRO A 24 20.51 25.19 -16.66
CA PRO A 24 19.11 24.82 -16.72
C PRO A 24 18.24 26.07 -16.58
N THR A 25 17.21 26.17 -17.41
CA THR A 25 16.28 27.30 -17.37
C THR A 25 15.53 27.28 -16.03
N ALA A 26 15.52 28.41 -15.32
CA ALA A 26 14.81 28.53 -14.06
C ALA A 26 13.29 28.41 -14.26
N THR A 27 12.64 27.70 -13.33
CA THR A 27 11.21 27.42 -13.34
C THR A 27 10.57 27.77 -11.99
N ASP A 28 9.26 27.81 -11.96
CA ASP A 28 8.44 28.01 -10.76
C ASP A 28 8.40 26.78 -9.84
N GLN A 29 9.04 25.68 -10.25
CA GLN A 29 9.28 24.48 -9.46
C GLN A 29 10.76 24.35 -9.02
N PRO A 30 11.02 23.66 -7.90
CA PRO A 30 12.38 23.34 -7.43
C PRO A 30 13.21 22.59 -8.48
N TRP A 31 14.53 22.72 -8.37
CA TRP A 31 15.46 21.96 -9.22
C TRP A 31 15.27 20.45 -9.02
N ALA A 32 15.20 19.69 -10.12
CA ALA A 32 15.08 18.25 -10.05
C ALA A 32 16.28 17.61 -9.35
N LEU A 33 16.00 16.57 -8.56
CA LEU A 33 17.00 15.68 -7.96
C LEU A 33 17.00 14.35 -8.71
N GLU A 34 18.08 14.05 -9.41
CA GLU A 34 18.35 12.74 -10.00
C GLU A 34 19.15 11.89 -9.02
N VAL A 35 18.69 10.66 -8.80
CA VAL A 35 19.34 9.67 -7.93
C VAL A 35 19.90 8.57 -8.80
N GLU A 36 21.22 8.44 -8.85
CA GLU A 36 21.89 7.42 -9.65
C GLU A 36 22.49 6.32 -8.77
N TYR A 37 22.37 5.09 -9.25
CA TYR A 37 23.04 3.91 -8.74
C TYR A 37 23.60 3.08 -9.91
N GLY A 38 24.92 3.05 -10.07
CA GLY A 38 25.56 2.41 -11.22
C GLY A 38 25.11 3.03 -12.54
N ASP A 39 24.57 2.23 -13.45
CA ASP A 39 24.06 2.66 -14.76
C ASP A 39 22.53 2.96 -14.77
N SER A 40 21.89 2.93 -13.61
CA SER A 40 20.45 3.22 -13.45
C SER A 40 20.24 4.47 -12.59
N GLY A 41 19.14 5.16 -12.80
CA GLY A 41 18.75 6.28 -11.95
C GLY A 41 17.26 6.58 -12.02
N VAL A 42 16.80 7.41 -11.10
CA VAL A 42 15.43 7.88 -11.02
C VAL A 42 15.40 9.34 -10.57
N THR A 43 14.43 10.10 -11.09
CA THR A 43 14.13 11.43 -10.57
C THR A 43 13.36 11.29 -9.26
N ALA A 44 13.86 11.86 -8.16
CA ALA A 44 13.18 11.84 -6.88
C ALA A 44 11.88 12.66 -6.91
N ALA A 45 10.87 12.26 -6.14
CA ALA A 45 9.62 12.98 -6.02
C ALA A 45 9.82 14.27 -5.21
N VAL A 46 9.42 15.41 -5.76
CA VAL A 46 9.34 16.68 -5.03
C VAL A 46 8.13 16.63 -4.09
N TRP A 47 8.32 16.90 -2.80
CA TRP A 47 7.29 16.65 -1.80
C TRP A 47 6.72 17.92 -1.19
N GLU A 48 7.59 18.71 -0.57
CA GLU A 48 7.27 20.01 0.01
C GLU A 48 8.34 21.00 -0.39
N TYR A 49 7.95 22.25 -0.62
CA TYR A 49 8.91 23.29 -0.95
C TYR A 49 8.39 24.68 -0.63
N GLN A 50 9.34 25.59 -0.49
CA GLN A 50 9.16 27.03 -0.56
C GLN A 50 10.13 27.53 -1.61
N TRP A 51 9.61 28.08 -2.71
CA TRP A 51 10.39 28.38 -3.89
C TRP A 51 10.14 29.81 -4.36
N ASN A 52 11.18 30.44 -4.87
CA ASN A 52 11.13 31.79 -5.41
C ASN A 52 11.73 31.78 -6.80
N LEU A 53 11.04 32.42 -7.74
CA LEU A 53 11.50 32.62 -9.11
C LEU A 53 11.55 34.12 -9.40
N ARG A 54 12.68 34.59 -9.93
CA ARG A 54 12.87 35.96 -10.37
C ARG A 54 12.51 36.07 -11.86
N GLY A 55 11.46 36.81 -12.16
CA GLY A 55 11.04 37.17 -13.52
C GLY A 55 11.29 38.64 -13.82
N GLU A 56 10.88 39.07 -15.02
CA GLU A 56 11.01 40.47 -15.47
C GLU A 56 10.23 41.46 -14.57
N ASP A 57 9.11 41.00 -13.98
CA ASP A 57 8.20 41.81 -13.15
C ASP A 57 8.51 41.74 -11.63
N GLY A 58 9.57 41.04 -11.23
CA GLY A 58 9.94 40.85 -9.82
C GLY A 58 10.02 39.38 -9.41
N VAL A 59 9.83 39.11 -8.12
CA VAL A 59 9.95 37.75 -7.55
C VAL A 59 8.55 37.16 -7.32
N SER A 60 8.31 35.95 -7.84
CA SER A 60 7.13 35.14 -7.55
C SER A 60 7.49 34.02 -6.58
N ALA A 61 6.72 33.90 -5.50
CA ALA A 61 6.86 32.81 -4.54
C ALA A 61 5.82 31.71 -4.81
N THR A 62 6.25 30.46 -4.76
CA THR A 62 5.42 29.25 -4.81
C THR A 62 5.74 28.37 -3.62
N ASP A 63 4.72 27.77 -3.02
CA ASP A 63 4.90 26.80 -1.95
C ASP A 63 3.97 25.62 -2.13
N ALA A 64 4.46 24.45 -1.71
CA ALA A 64 3.69 23.23 -1.63
C ALA A 64 3.93 22.59 -0.27
N GLN A 65 2.84 22.20 0.38
CA GLN A 65 2.87 21.43 1.63
C GLN A 65 2.76 19.95 1.28
N GLY A 66 3.70 19.16 1.79
CA GLY A 66 3.70 17.71 1.61
C GLY A 66 2.72 17.05 2.60
N THR A 67 2.11 15.95 2.17
CA THR A 67 1.43 15.00 3.08
C THR A 67 2.44 14.01 3.66
N ASP A 68 2.02 13.09 4.53
CA ASP A 68 2.91 12.03 4.99
C ASP A 68 3.42 11.20 3.78
N PRO A 69 4.74 11.16 3.49
CA PRO A 69 5.30 10.39 2.39
C PRO A 69 5.00 8.89 2.51
N LEU A 70 4.80 8.40 3.72
CA LEU A 70 4.58 6.98 3.98
C LEU A 70 3.15 6.57 3.61
N GLY A 71 2.19 7.50 3.63
CA GLY A 71 0.83 7.29 3.09
C GLY A 71 0.77 7.26 1.56
N GLN A 72 1.88 7.57 0.87
CA GLN A 72 1.94 7.70 -0.60
C GLN A 72 3.19 7.02 -1.20
N LEU A 73 3.75 5.98 -0.57
CA LEU A 73 4.97 5.30 -1.07
C LEU A 73 4.85 4.77 -2.51
N SER A 74 3.64 4.49 -3.01
CA SER A 74 3.39 4.07 -4.39
C SER A 74 3.65 5.19 -5.41
N GLN A 75 3.59 6.45 -4.98
CA GLN A 75 3.92 7.62 -5.79
C GLN A 75 5.41 7.98 -5.71
N ILE A 76 6.14 7.38 -4.75
CA ILE A 76 7.56 7.67 -4.54
C ILE A 76 8.40 6.76 -5.44
N PRO A 77 9.21 7.35 -6.34
CA PRO A 77 10.04 6.60 -7.26
C PRO A 77 11.11 5.81 -6.51
N PHE A 78 11.54 4.69 -7.10
CA PHE A 78 12.54 3.81 -6.49
C PHE A 78 13.67 3.42 -7.43
N VAL A 79 14.82 3.16 -6.83
CA VAL A 79 15.92 2.43 -7.47
C VAL A 79 15.95 1.00 -6.94
N ASN A 80 15.95 0.02 -7.84
CA ASN A 80 15.98 -1.40 -7.52
C ASN A 80 17.33 -1.98 -7.95
N LYS A 81 18.20 -2.30 -6.98
CA LYS A 81 19.55 -2.83 -7.21
C LYS A 81 20.11 -3.67 -6.04
N SER A 82 21.21 -4.37 -6.31
CA SER A 82 21.92 -5.22 -5.35
C SER A 82 22.51 -4.44 -4.16
N LYS A 83 22.60 -5.10 -3.00
CA LYS A 83 22.88 -4.57 -1.64
C LYS A 83 24.17 -3.76 -1.41
N THR A 84 25.00 -3.50 -2.42
CA THR A 84 26.33 -2.91 -2.22
C THR A 84 26.65 -1.80 -3.21
N GLY A 85 26.66 -0.55 -2.76
CA GLY A 85 27.00 0.58 -3.62
C GLY A 85 26.77 1.95 -2.99
N THR A 86 26.73 2.96 -3.85
CA THR A 86 26.61 4.36 -3.45
C THR A 86 25.59 5.04 -4.36
N LEU A 87 24.63 5.71 -3.74
CA LEU A 87 23.64 6.56 -4.38
C LEU A 87 24.27 7.93 -4.63
N LYS A 88 24.22 8.42 -5.86
CA LYS A 88 24.70 9.76 -6.20
C LYS A 88 23.52 10.70 -6.35
N LEU A 89 23.52 11.78 -5.58
CA LEU A 89 22.47 12.81 -5.61
C LEU A 89 22.89 13.95 -6.54
N LYS A 90 22.25 14.05 -7.69
CA LYS A 90 22.55 15.04 -8.73
C LYS A 90 21.43 16.06 -8.85
N PHE A 91 21.75 17.29 -8.48
CA PHE A 91 20.89 18.43 -8.74
C PHE A 91 21.31 19.14 -10.03
N ALA A 92 20.32 19.67 -10.76
CA ALA A 92 20.58 20.51 -11.93
C ALA A 92 21.38 21.77 -11.55
N ILE A 93 21.10 22.34 -10.38
CA ILE A 93 21.89 23.37 -9.71
C ILE A 93 22.20 22.90 -8.29
N GLN A 94 23.48 22.86 -7.92
CA GLN A 94 23.91 22.36 -6.62
C GLN A 94 23.36 23.23 -5.47
N PRO A 95 22.76 22.62 -4.42
CA PRO A 95 22.32 23.34 -3.24
C PRO A 95 23.50 23.77 -2.37
N GLU A 96 23.27 24.79 -1.55
CA GLU A 96 24.23 25.28 -0.56
C GLU A 96 24.26 24.39 0.69
N SER A 97 23.11 23.82 1.05
CA SER A 97 22.99 22.86 2.14
C SER A 97 22.14 21.67 1.71
N LEU A 98 22.51 20.51 2.24
CA LEU A 98 21.86 19.24 1.98
C LEU A 98 21.79 18.47 3.29
N THR A 99 20.62 17.97 3.64
CA THR A 99 20.42 17.01 4.73
C THR A 99 19.75 15.78 4.17
N VAL A 100 20.30 14.60 4.48
CA VAL A 100 19.72 13.32 4.05
C VAL A 100 19.31 12.56 5.29
N ALA A 101 18.06 12.13 5.31
CA ALA A 101 17.47 11.27 6.30
C ALA A 101 17.16 9.93 5.64
N CYS A 102 17.67 8.84 6.21
CA CYS A 102 17.38 7.49 5.77
C CYS A 102 16.47 6.83 6.80
N TYR A 103 15.34 6.33 6.32
CA TYR A 103 14.38 5.56 7.09
C TYR A 103 14.46 4.12 6.60
N THR A 104 14.47 3.16 7.52
CA THR A 104 14.56 1.74 7.20
C THR A 104 13.20 1.08 7.33
N ASN A 105 12.90 0.06 6.54
CA ASN A 105 11.71 -0.77 6.82
C ASN A 105 11.86 -1.54 8.15
N ALA A 106 13.09 -1.80 8.60
CA ALA A 106 13.41 -2.55 9.82
C ALA A 106 12.89 -1.91 11.13
N ASP A 107 12.59 -0.61 11.13
CA ASP A 107 11.98 0.09 12.26
C ASP A 107 10.57 0.63 11.93
N GLY A 108 10.00 0.15 10.83
CA GLY A 108 8.77 0.70 10.27
C GLY A 108 8.93 2.17 9.90
N TYR A 109 10.05 2.54 9.27
CA TYR A 109 10.40 3.92 8.90
C TYR A 109 10.27 4.90 10.10
N GLY A 110 10.51 4.40 11.30
CA GLY A 110 10.10 5.01 12.56
C GLY A 110 11.04 6.11 13.05
N GLU A 111 12.34 5.92 12.84
CA GLU A 111 13.38 6.88 13.18
C GLU A 111 14.28 7.11 11.96
N ALA A 112 14.49 8.39 11.63
CA ALA A 112 15.37 8.74 10.54
C ALA A 112 16.82 8.75 11.03
N VAL A 113 17.69 7.99 10.37
CA VAL A 113 19.13 8.10 10.55
C VAL A 113 19.64 9.19 9.62
N THR A 114 20.27 10.21 10.18
CA THR A 114 20.97 11.22 9.37
C THR A 114 22.14 10.56 8.64
N VAL A 115 22.16 10.69 7.32
CA VAL A 115 23.24 10.22 6.47
C VAL A 115 24.02 11.42 5.96
N GLU A 116 25.31 11.46 6.28
CA GLU A 116 26.19 12.52 5.79
C GLU A 116 26.55 12.24 4.31
N PRO A 117 26.19 13.14 3.38
CA PRO A 117 26.62 13.03 1.99
C PRO A 117 28.14 13.13 1.92
N SER A 118 28.78 12.21 1.19
CA SER A 118 30.23 12.17 1.08
C SER A 118 30.74 12.76 -0.24
N GLY A 119 31.88 13.45 -0.15
CA GLY A 119 32.62 13.93 -1.32
C GLY A 119 31.99 15.12 -2.05
N LYS A 120 32.41 15.35 -3.31
CA LYS A 120 31.92 16.45 -4.17
C LYS A 120 30.64 16.11 -4.93
N ASP A 121 30.20 14.85 -4.88
CA ASP A 121 29.10 14.32 -5.70
C ASP A 121 27.86 13.98 -4.85
N ASN A 122 27.78 14.50 -3.61
CA ASN A 122 26.70 14.24 -2.64
C ASN A 122 26.34 12.75 -2.57
N ALA A 123 27.36 11.91 -2.36
CA ALA A 123 27.22 10.48 -2.49
C ALA A 123 26.84 9.85 -1.14
N VAL A 124 25.75 9.10 -1.11
CA VAL A 124 25.17 8.47 0.08
C VAL A 124 25.39 6.96 -0.01
N PRO A 125 26.00 6.30 0.99
CA PRO A 125 26.14 4.85 0.98
C PRO A 125 24.76 4.19 1.08
N VAL A 126 24.56 3.11 0.32
CA VAL A 126 23.42 2.24 0.58
C VAL A 126 23.63 1.55 1.94
N PRO A 127 22.62 1.49 2.82
CA PRO A 127 22.72 0.77 4.07
C PRO A 127 23.13 -0.69 3.86
N ALA A 128 23.98 -1.21 4.76
CA ALA A 128 24.52 -2.56 4.64
C ALA A 128 23.53 -3.66 5.08
N GLU A 129 22.51 -3.26 5.84
CA GLU A 129 21.43 -4.15 6.27
C GLU A 129 20.53 -4.51 5.08
N ALA A 130 19.83 -5.64 5.17
CA ALA A 130 18.89 -6.03 4.14
C ALA A 130 17.57 -5.32 4.40
N GLY A 131 17.02 -4.62 3.40
CA GLY A 131 15.73 -3.97 3.57
C GLY A 131 15.38 -3.00 2.45
N SER A 132 14.16 -2.50 2.53
CA SER A 132 13.66 -1.37 1.76
C SER A 132 13.96 -0.09 2.55
N TYR A 133 14.42 0.96 1.87
CA TYR A 133 14.77 2.23 2.51
C TYR A 133 14.03 3.39 1.84
N LEU A 134 13.58 4.34 2.65
CA LEU A 134 13.06 5.62 2.19
C LEU A 134 14.11 6.68 2.52
N PHE A 135 14.47 7.47 1.52
CA PHE A 135 15.39 8.59 1.70
C PHE A 135 14.61 9.90 1.59
N GLY A 136 14.65 10.69 2.65
CA GLY A 136 14.23 12.09 2.65
C GLY A 136 15.44 12.98 2.42
N VAL A 137 15.42 13.80 1.38
CA VAL A 137 16.50 14.72 1.03
C VAL A 137 15.98 16.14 1.12
N THR A 138 16.48 16.94 2.05
CA THR A 138 16.14 18.37 2.16
C THR A 138 17.30 19.19 1.62
N ALA A 139 17.04 20.03 0.63
CA ALA A 139 18.03 20.87 -0.04
C ALA A 139 17.65 22.35 0.02
N GLN A 140 18.64 23.23 0.12
CA GLN A 140 18.44 24.68 0.22
C GLN A 140 19.35 25.45 -0.75
N TRP A 141 18.78 26.49 -1.37
CA TRP A 141 19.45 27.47 -2.21
C TRP A 141 19.14 28.86 -1.68
N SER A 142 20.15 29.70 -1.47
CA SER A 142 19.94 31.07 -1.00
C SER A 142 19.78 32.04 -2.16
N GLU A 143 19.16 33.18 -1.88
CA GLU A 143 19.11 34.28 -2.84
C GLU A 143 20.51 34.86 -3.06
N THR A 144 20.91 34.98 -4.33
CA THR A 144 22.11 35.71 -4.75
C THR A 144 21.76 36.72 -5.85
N GLU A 145 22.69 37.61 -6.17
CA GLU A 145 22.51 38.57 -7.28
C GLU A 145 22.30 37.85 -8.63
N GLU A 146 22.94 36.70 -8.83
CA GLU A 146 22.92 35.93 -10.07
C GLU A 146 21.82 34.83 -10.09
N ALA A 147 21.24 34.50 -8.94
CA ALA A 147 20.20 33.47 -8.84
C ALA A 147 18.90 33.91 -9.54
N GLN A 148 18.43 33.07 -10.46
CA GLN A 148 17.11 33.19 -11.09
C GLN A 148 16.03 32.46 -10.28
N ALA A 149 16.38 31.43 -9.52
CA ALA A 149 15.47 30.74 -8.60
C ALA A 149 16.19 30.23 -7.35
N TRP A 150 15.51 30.25 -6.20
CA TRP A 150 16.04 29.85 -4.89
C TRP A 150 14.94 29.43 -3.93
N GLY A 151 15.30 28.77 -2.83
CA GLY A 151 14.33 28.27 -1.86
C GLY A 151 14.78 27.00 -1.17
N SER A 152 13.83 26.26 -0.61
CA SER A 152 14.07 24.95 0.00
C SER A 152 13.09 23.93 -0.54
N SER A 153 13.54 22.69 -0.71
CA SER A 153 12.70 21.59 -1.15
C SER A 153 13.08 20.30 -0.44
N THR A 154 12.08 19.51 -0.07
CA THR A 154 12.23 18.13 0.39
C THR A 154 11.85 17.18 -0.75
N TYR A 155 12.68 16.17 -0.96
CA TYR A 155 12.51 15.14 -1.99
C TYR A 155 12.47 13.77 -1.34
N TYR A 156 11.71 12.86 -1.93
CA TYR A 156 11.73 11.46 -1.53
C TYR A 156 12.06 10.52 -2.69
N PHE A 157 12.84 9.49 -2.37
CA PHE A 157 13.02 8.33 -3.22
C PHE A 157 13.18 7.08 -2.36
N ARG A 158 12.91 5.93 -2.95
CA ARG A 158 13.05 4.63 -2.31
C ARG A 158 14.24 3.88 -2.86
N TYR A 159 14.88 3.08 -2.02
CA TYR A 159 15.80 2.03 -2.43
C TYR A 159 15.17 0.69 -2.11
N LEU A 160 15.05 -0.18 -3.12
CA LEU A 160 14.49 -1.52 -2.98
C LEU A 160 15.51 -2.60 -3.33
N PRO A 161 15.45 -3.76 -2.66
CA PRO A 161 16.27 -4.92 -3.01
C PRO A 161 16.03 -5.41 -4.44
N GLU A 162 17.05 -6.08 -5.00
CA GLU A 162 16.96 -6.71 -6.31
C GLU A 162 15.79 -7.70 -6.41
N GLY A 163 14.91 -7.50 -7.40
CA GLY A 163 13.71 -8.32 -7.61
C GLY A 163 12.40 -7.76 -7.05
N ASP A 164 12.45 -6.66 -6.28
CA ASP A 164 11.25 -5.99 -5.76
C ASP A 164 10.61 -5.05 -6.81
N THR A 165 9.37 -5.31 -7.20
CA THR A 165 8.65 -4.52 -8.21
C THR A 165 8.11 -3.20 -7.70
N GLY A 166 8.26 -2.90 -6.40
CA GLY A 166 7.70 -1.70 -5.79
C GLY A 166 6.19 -1.75 -5.56
N GLU A 167 5.52 -2.82 -6.02
CA GLU A 167 4.10 -3.14 -5.82
C GLU A 167 3.82 -3.78 -4.46
N GLN A 168 4.70 -3.59 -3.46
CA GLN A 168 4.55 -4.20 -2.13
C GLN A 168 3.40 -3.57 -1.33
N VAL A 169 2.17 -3.96 -1.66
CA VAL A 169 0.93 -3.68 -0.91
C VAL A 169 1.06 -4.20 0.55
N GLY A 170 1.88 -5.24 0.78
CA GLY A 170 2.15 -5.81 2.10
C GLY A 170 3.00 -4.93 3.03
N GLU A 171 4.10 -4.34 2.54
CA GLU A 171 5.00 -3.48 3.34
C GLU A 171 4.32 -2.17 3.78
N LEU A 172 3.51 -1.57 2.88
CA LEU A 172 2.68 -0.41 3.16
C LEU A 172 1.62 -0.67 4.24
N SER A 173 0.97 -1.83 4.14
CA SER A 173 -0.06 -2.29 5.10
C SER A 173 0.52 -2.48 6.50
N LEU A 174 1.77 -2.93 6.58
CA LEU A 174 2.43 -3.18 7.84
C LEU A 174 3.00 -1.92 8.50
N TYR A 175 3.58 -1.00 7.73
CA TYR A 175 3.99 0.31 8.24
C TYR A 175 2.81 1.01 8.91
N ARG A 176 1.69 1.02 8.19
CA ARG A 176 0.45 1.59 8.69
C ARG A 176 0.07 0.95 10.02
N LEU A 177 0.12 -0.37 10.09
CA LEU A 177 -0.19 -1.12 11.29
C LEU A 177 0.70 -0.78 12.50
N LEU A 178 2.00 -0.60 12.29
CA LEU A 178 2.95 -0.22 13.35
C LEU A 178 2.72 1.20 13.89
N LYS A 179 2.03 2.07 13.14
CA LYS A 179 1.74 3.45 13.53
C LYS A 179 0.32 3.67 14.02
N LEU A 180 -0.59 2.72 13.82
CA LEU A 180 -1.96 2.85 14.28
C LEU A 180 -2.00 2.94 15.81
N GLY A 181 -2.64 3.99 16.29
CA GLY A 181 -3.15 4.09 17.65
C GLY A 181 -4.57 3.51 17.74
N PRO A 182 -5.05 3.24 18.97
CA PRO A 182 -6.41 2.74 19.17
C PRO A 182 -7.48 3.72 18.67
N ASP A 183 -7.20 5.02 18.66
CA ASP A 183 -8.14 6.06 18.17
C ASP A 183 -8.21 6.11 16.65
N ASP A 184 -7.20 5.58 15.95
CA ASP A 184 -7.20 5.47 14.49
C ASP A 184 -8.10 4.33 14.02
N LEU A 185 -8.56 3.45 14.93
CA LEU A 185 -9.38 2.28 14.63
C LEU A 185 -10.85 2.49 15.02
N PHE A 186 -11.76 2.20 14.09
CA PHE A 186 -13.18 2.04 14.38
C PHE A 186 -13.44 0.79 15.23
N GLY A 187 -12.78 -0.31 14.88
CA GLY A 187 -12.87 -1.59 15.58
C GLY A 187 -11.88 -2.60 15.01
N VAL A 188 -11.74 -3.73 15.72
CA VAL A 188 -11.02 -4.90 15.22
C VAL A 188 -11.95 -6.10 15.23
N GLU A 189 -11.97 -6.82 14.12
CA GLU A 189 -12.57 -8.15 14.06
C GLU A 189 -11.47 -9.19 14.14
N PHE A 190 -11.61 -10.12 15.08
CA PHE A 190 -10.68 -11.21 15.28
C PHE A 190 -11.46 -12.50 15.04
N PHE A 191 -10.96 -13.34 14.15
CA PHE A 191 -11.53 -14.62 13.77
C PHE A 191 -10.60 -15.74 14.22
N HIS A 192 -11.19 -16.78 14.80
CA HIS A 192 -10.54 -18.05 15.10
C HIS A 192 -11.19 -19.13 14.23
N ASN A 193 -10.51 -19.52 13.15
CA ASN A 193 -11.07 -20.44 12.17
C ASN A 193 -11.19 -21.86 12.72
N GLY A 194 -10.20 -22.32 13.51
CA GLY A 194 -10.26 -23.60 14.21
C GLY A 194 -11.45 -23.77 15.18
N GLU A 195 -11.92 -22.68 15.79
CA GLU A 195 -13.11 -22.68 16.66
C GLU A 195 -14.40 -22.24 15.93
N SER A 196 -14.30 -21.82 14.66
CA SER A 196 -15.40 -21.19 13.91
C SER A 196 -16.09 -20.08 14.72
N ALA A 197 -15.29 -19.18 15.28
CA ALA A 197 -15.75 -18.12 16.17
C ALA A 197 -15.14 -16.76 15.82
N GLN A 198 -15.86 -15.69 16.16
CA GLN A 198 -15.44 -14.29 15.97
C GLN A 198 -15.60 -13.48 17.25
N LYS A 199 -14.65 -12.58 17.50
CA LYS A 199 -14.76 -11.48 18.45
C LYS A 199 -14.70 -10.15 17.70
N THR A 200 -15.65 -9.26 17.98
CA THR A 200 -15.58 -7.87 17.53
C THR A 200 -15.24 -6.99 18.71
N VAL A 201 -14.09 -6.33 18.64
CA VAL A 201 -13.59 -5.44 19.70
C VAL A 201 -13.64 -3.99 19.24
N THR A 202 -14.29 -3.15 20.05
CA THR A 202 -14.47 -1.72 19.77
C THR A 202 -14.01 -0.84 20.93
N THR A 203 -13.69 -1.45 22.07
CA THR A 203 -13.22 -0.70 23.24
C THR A 203 -11.78 -0.25 23.03
N VAL A 204 -11.41 0.91 23.58
CA VAL A 204 -10.02 1.40 23.50
C VAL A 204 -9.05 0.38 24.11
N ALA A 205 -9.41 -0.26 25.23
CA ALA A 205 -8.55 -1.23 25.90
C ALA A 205 -8.25 -2.46 25.03
N ASP A 206 -9.28 -3.04 24.40
CA ASP A 206 -9.08 -4.20 23.51
C ASP A 206 -8.32 -3.81 22.25
N LYS A 207 -8.63 -2.64 21.65
CA LYS A 207 -7.90 -2.12 20.48
C LYS A 207 -6.41 -1.90 20.81
N THR A 208 -6.12 -1.34 21.97
CA THR A 208 -4.74 -1.18 22.47
C THR A 208 -4.05 -2.53 22.63
N ALA A 209 -4.71 -3.51 23.26
CA ALA A 209 -4.13 -4.84 23.46
C ALA A 209 -3.77 -5.53 22.13
N VAL A 210 -4.66 -5.46 21.13
CA VAL A 210 -4.39 -5.99 19.79
C VAL A 210 -3.20 -5.27 19.13
N LEU A 211 -3.20 -3.94 19.12
CA LEU A 211 -2.14 -3.16 18.48
C LEU A 211 -0.78 -3.40 19.14
N GLU A 212 -0.71 -3.39 20.48
CA GLU A 212 0.51 -3.68 21.22
C GLU A 212 1.00 -5.10 20.96
N PHE A 213 0.10 -6.10 20.90
CA PHE A 213 0.47 -7.46 20.56
C PHE A 213 1.08 -7.55 19.17
N LEU A 214 0.43 -6.94 18.16
CA LEU A 214 0.92 -6.99 16.79
C LEU A 214 2.27 -6.26 16.66
N GLN A 215 2.41 -5.07 17.26
CA GLN A 215 3.66 -4.31 17.26
C GLN A 215 4.83 -5.05 17.94
N GLN A 216 4.56 -5.85 18.98
CA GLN A 216 5.59 -6.62 19.69
C GLN A 216 6.04 -7.87 18.92
N ASN A 217 5.16 -8.45 18.11
CA ASN A 217 5.40 -9.76 17.51
C ASN A 217 5.72 -9.70 16.01
N LEU A 218 5.25 -8.68 15.29
CA LEU A 218 5.54 -8.52 13.86
C LEU A 218 7.02 -8.15 13.65
N SER A 219 7.79 -9.08 13.09
CA SER A 219 9.19 -8.87 12.70
C SER A 219 9.28 -8.00 11.46
N THR A 220 10.02 -6.89 11.49
CA THR A 220 10.15 -5.96 10.36
C THR A 220 10.94 -6.50 9.16
N ASP A 221 11.72 -7.58 9.34
CA ASP A 221 12.44 -8.29 8.27
C ASP A 221 11.52 -9.33 7.59
N PHE A 222 10.54 -8.87 6.82
CA PHE A 222 9.59 -9.76 6.13
C PHE A 222 10.24 -10.42 4.92
N THR A 223 10.64 -11.68 5.09
CA THR A 223 11.04 -12.53 3.97
C THR A 223 9.81 -13.22 3.43
N GLN A 224 9.45 -12.99 2.16
CA GLN A 224 8.36 -13.73 1.53
C GLN A 224 8.68 -15.24 1.55
N ILE A 225 7.69 -16.06 1.88
CA ILE A 225 7.84 -17.52 1.94
C ILE A 225 6.77 -18.22 1.10
N ALA A 226 7.07 -19.42 0.63
CA ALA A 226 6.04 -20.31 0.12
C ALA A 226 5.35 -20.99 1.30
N THR A 227 4.02 -20.90 1.36
CA THR A 227 3.21 -21.64 2.33
C THR A 227 2.49 -22.80 1.64
N PRO A 228 2.26 -23.93 2.33
CA PRO A 228 1.51 -25.05 1.76
C PRO A 228 0.00 -24.76 1.64
N THR A 229 -0.49 -23.72 2.32
CA THR A 229 -1.88 -23.25 2.33
C THR A 229 -1.91 -21.74 2.59
N LEU A 230 -2.99 -21.07 2.20
CA LEU A 230 -3.34 -19.71 2.61
C LEU A 230 -4.42 -19.69 3.69
N GLU A 231 -4.84 -20.86 4.18
CA GLU A 231 -5.77 -20.96 5.31
C GLU A 231 -5.06 -20.53 6.59
N ALA A 232 -5.38 -19.31 7.02
CA ALA A 232 -4.95 -18.80 8.31
C ALA A 232 -5.76 -19.46 9.44
N GLU A 233 -5.09 -19.82 10.53
CA GLU A 233 -5.75 -20.26 11.76
C GLU A 233 -6.50 -19.10 12.42
N PHE A 234 -5.88 -17.92 12.37
CA PHE A 234 -6.37 -16.69 12.94
C PHE A 234 -6.37 -15.58 11.89
N VAL A 235 -7.41 -14.76 11.88
CA VAL A 235 -7.49 -13.57 11.02
C VAL A 235 -7.83 -12.36 11.86
N LEU A 236 -7.05 -11.29 11.74
CA LEU A 236 -7.34 -10.00 12.34
C LEU A 236 -7.65 -8.98 11.26
N ARG A 237 -8.66 -8.16 11.52
CA ARG A 237 -9.04 -7.05 10.64
C ARG A 237 -9.13 -5.77 11.41
N LEU A 238 -8.37 -4.79 10.96
CA LEU A 238 -8.31 -3.49 11.57
C LEU A 238 -9.08 -2.54 10.64
N ALA A 239 -10.27 -2.13 11.08
CA ALA A 239 -11.06 -1.12 10.39
C ALA A 239 -10.55 0.26 10.81
N VAL A 240 -9.92 1.00 9.88
CA VAL A 240 -9.30 2.30 10.15
C VAL A 240 -10.30 3.42 9.90
N THR A 241 -10.24 4.47 10.71
CA THR A 241 -11.19 5.61 10.70
C THR A 241 -11.21 6.40 9.39
N ASP A 242 -10.18 6.28 8.55
CA ASP A 242 -10.13 6.86 7.22
C ASP A 242 -10.88 6.05 6.14
N GLY A 243 -11.53 4.95 6.55
CA GLY A 243 -12.33 4.09 5.68
C GLY A 243 -11.57 2.91 5.08
N SER A 244 -10.27 2.79 5.34
CA SER A 244 -9.47 1.65 4.88
C SER A 244 -9.51 0.45 5.84
N GLN A 245 -9.08 -0.71 5.35
CA GLN A 245 -8.99 -1.94 6.14
C GLN A 245 -7.61 -2.60 5.99
N LEU A 246 -7.10 -3.13 7.09
CA LEU A 246 -5.90 -3.98 7.10
C LEU A 246 -6.28 -5.38 7.56
N THR A 247 -5.92 -6.39 6.77
CA THR A 247 -6.16 -7.80 7.10
C THR A 247 -4.83 -8.51 7.33
N ILE A 248 -4.74 -9.20 8.46
CA ILE A 248 -3.60 -10.04 8.84
C ILE A 248 -4.11 -11.46 9.02
N GLY A 249 -3.60 -12.39 8.22
CA GLY A 249 -3.80 -13.83 8.46
C GLY A 249 -2.58 -14.43 9.13
N TYR A 250 -2.75 -15.29 10.12
CA TYR A 250 -1.66 -16.06 10.74
C TYR A 250 -1.78 -17.54 10.40
N ILE A 251 -0.70 -18.10 9.86
CA ILE A 251 -0.60 -19.49 9.44
C ILE A 251 0.49 -20.16 10.30
N PRO A 252 0.16 -21.08 11.20
CA PRO A 252 1.17 -21.91 11.86
C PRO A 252 1.83 -22.84 10.82
N LEU A 253 3.16 -22.89 10.80
CA LEU A 253 3.91 -23.76 9.91
C LEU A 253 4.67 -24.83 10.70
N SER A 254 5.12 -25.89 10.03
CA SER A 254 5.93 -26.93 10.68
C SER A 254 7.30 -26.42 11.15
N GLU A 255 7.81 -25.36 10.50
CA GLU A 255 9.03 -24.66 10.85
C GLU A 255 8.72 -23.15 10.89
N GLY A 256 8.32 -22.63 12.06
CA GLY A 256 7.98 -21.22 12.27
C GLY A 256 6.52 -20.88 11.96
N ALA A 257 6.29 -19.66 11.47
CA ALA A 257 4.95 -19.19 11.11
C ALA A 257 4.98 -18.34 9.82
N GLY A 258 3.81 -18.24 9.20
CA GLY A 258 3.55 -17.34 8.09
C GLY A 258 2.53 -16.28 8.48
N ILE A 259 2.73 -15.05 8.01
CA ILE A 259 1.71 -14.00 8.06
C ILE A 259 1.30 -13.62 6.66
N LEU A 260 -0.01 -13.62 6.44
CA LEU A 260 -0.63 -13.08 5.24
C LEU A 260 -0.89 -11.59 5.43
N LEU A 261 -0.22 -10.78 4.63
CA LEU A 261 -0.51 -9.35 4.49
C LEU A 261 -1.11 -9.15 3.11
N SER A 262 -2.39 -8.77 3.06
CA SER A 262 -3.11 -8.60 1.79
C SER A 262 -2.99 -9.81 0.86
N GLY A 263 -3.02 -11.02 1.42
CA GLY A 263 -2.95 -12.28 0.68
C GLY A 263 -1.53 -12.77 0.34
N VAL A 264 -0.49 -12.01 0.68
CA VAL A 264 0.91 -12.41 0.43
C VAL A 264 1.54 -12.99 1.70
N PRO A 265 2.09 -14.23 1.67
CA PRO A 265 2.72 -14.86 2.81
C PRO A 265 4.16 -14.39 3.06
N TYR A 266 4.42 -13.97 4.30
CA TYR A 266 5.74 -13.59 4.80
C TYR A 266 6.12 -14.42 6.02
N ALA A 267 7.40 -14.72 6.16
CA ALA A 267 7.95 -15.38 7.34
C ALA A 267 7.67 -14.54 8.57
N ALA A 268 7.26 -15.21 9.64
CA ALA A 268 7.02 -14.61 10.93
C ALA A 268 7.58 -15.48 12.05
N GLY A 269 7.89 -14.82 13.18
CA GLY A 269 8.03 -15.52 14.44
C GLY A 269 6.70 -16.11 14.89
N GLU A 270 6.74 -17.15 15.71
CA GLU A 270 5.55 -17.71 16.34
C GLU A 270 4.85 -16.63 17.19
N MET A 271 3.53 -16.49 17.00
CA MET A 271 2.70 -15.55 17.75
C MET A 271 1.69 -16.32 18.59
N ASP A 272 1.57 -15.98 19.87
CA ASP A 272 0.56 -16.57 20.75
C ASP A 272 -0.79 -15.87 20.61
N LEU A 273 -1.40 -16.04 19.43
CA LEU A 273 -2.71 -15.45 19.10
C LEU A 273 -3.85 -16.07 19.91
N GLN A 274 -3.69 -17.29 20.42
CA GLN A 274 -4.65 -17.90 21.33
C GLN A 274 -4.69 -17.12 22.66
N SER A 275 -3.54 -16.82 23.26
CA SER A 275 -3.51 -16.01 24.49
C SER A 275 -4.08 -14.61 24.26
N LEU A 276 -3.80 -13.98 23.10
CA LEU A 276 -4.44 -12.71 22.76
C LEU A 276 -5.96 -12.89 22.69
N TRP A 277 -6.45 -13.86 21.93
CA TRP A 277 -7.87 -14.19 21.80
C TRP A 277 -8.55 -14.34 23.17
N ASP A 278 -7.99 -15.16 24.05
CA ASP A 278 -8.55 -15.44 25.37
C ASP A 278 -8.55 -14.20 26.29
N SER A 279 -7.60 -13.30 26.11
CA SER A 279 -7.47 -12.08 26.92
C SER A 279 -8.50 -10.99 26.58
N LEU A 280 -9.02 -10.98 25.35
CA LEU A 280 -9.94 -9.94 24.89
C LEU A 280 -11.30 -10.06 25.57
N GLY A 281 -11.82 -8.94 26.07
CA GLY A 281 -13.04 -8.89 26.87
C GLY A 281 -14.31 -9.18 26.08
N ALA A 282 -14.26 -9.06 24.74
CA ALA A 282 -15.36 -9.41 23.86
C ALA A 282 -15.70 -10.90 23.96
N GLN A 283 -17.00 -11.19 24.06
CA GLN A 283 -17.47 -12.57 24.04
C GLN A 283 -17.40 -13.12 22.62
N PRO A 284 -16.86 -14.32 22.41
CA PRO A 284 -16.85 -14.93 21.10
C PRO A 284 -18.28 -15.27 20.69
N VAL A 285 -18.58 -14.99 19.42
CA VAL A 285 -19.81 -15.41 18.78
C VAL A 285 -19.46 -16.55 17.84
N SER A 286 -20.21 -17.65 17.91
CA SER A 286 -20.06 -18.75 16.96
C SER A 286 -20.50 -18.28 15.58
N LEU A 287 -19.65 -18.50 14.57
CA LEU A 287 -19.98 -18.22 13.17
C LEU A 287 -21.11 -19.15 12.69
N GLU A 288 -21.18 -20.39 13.19
CA GLU A 288 -22.32 -21.28 12.94
C GLU A 288 -23.63 -20.73 13.53
N ALA A 289 -23.57 -20.05 14.68
CA ALA A 289 -24.73 -19.38 15.27
C ALA A 289 -25.05 -18.02 14.61
N GLN A 290 -24.14 -17.51 13.77
CA GLN A 290 -24.38 -16.38 12.88
C GLN A 290 -24.88 -16.81 11.49
N ALA A 291 -25.00 -18.12 11.22
CA ALA A 291 -25.77 -18.57 10.06
C ALA A 291 -27.14 -17.88 10.13
N PRO A 292 -27.59 -17.20 9.06
CA PRO A 292 -28.80 -16.42 9.14
C PRO A 292 -29.95 -17.31 9.65
N GLU A 293 -30.70 -16.84 10.63
CA GLU A 293 -31.84 -17.62 11.16
C GLU A 293 -32.88 -17.89 10.07
N ASP A 294 -32.87 -17.08 9.01
CA ASP A 294 -33.82 -17.08 7.88
C ASP A 294 -33.21 -17.68 6.58
N VAL A 295 -32.51 -18.82 6.68
CA VAL A 295 -32.11 -19.57 5.47
C VAL A 295 -33.35 -20.22 4.83
N LEU A 296 -33.64 -19.82 3.59
CA LEU A 296 -34.76 -20.32 2.80
C LEU A 296 -34.45 -21.70 2.19
N GLU A 297 -33.22 -21.89 1.69
CA GLU A 297 -32.70 -23.16 1.19
C GLU A 297 -31.17 -23.18 1.19
N THR A 298 -30.57 -24.37 1.11
CA THR A 298 -29.12 -24.56 1.00
C THR A 298 -28.72 -25.32 -0.26
N SER A 299 -27.53 -25.03 -0.80
CA SER A 299 -26.96 -25.67 -1.98
C SER A 299 -25.45 -25.90 -1.83
N GLU A 300 -24.98 -27.11 -2.08
CA GLU A 300 -23.55 -27.43 -2.18
C GLU A 300 -22.94 -27.02 -3.52
N GLU A 301 -23.79 -26.89 -4.53
CA GLU A 301 -23.44 -26.42 -5.88
C GLU A 301 -23.57 -24.90 -5.94
N ASP A 302 -22.76 -24.26 -6.79
CA ASP A 302 -22.82 -22.83 -6.99
C ASP A 302 -24.13 -22.45 -7.72
N PRO A 303 -25.08 -21.75 -7.06
CA PRO A 303 -26.35 -21.40 -7.68
C PRO A 303 -26.15 -20.49 -8.91
N GLY A 304 -25.02 -19.77 -8.98
CA GLY A 304 -24.62 -18.99 -10.14
C GLY A 304 -24.43 -19.80 -11.42
N GLU A 305 -24.01 -21.07 -11.33
CA GLU A 305 -23.81 -21.94 -12.52
C GLU A 305 -25.11 -22.25 -13.26
N THR A 306 -26.26 -22.10 -12.58
CA THR A 306 -27.58 -22.28 -13.20
C THR A 306 -28.13 -21.01 -13.84
N LEU A 307 -27.44 -19.88 -13.63
CA LEU A 307 -27.77 -18.57 -14.18
C LEU A 307 -26.91 -18.31 -15.44
N ASP A 308 -27.32 -17.33 -16.25
CA ASP A 308 -26.60 -16.95 -17.47
C ASP A 308 -25.22 -16.35 -17.14
N ASP A 309 -24.27 -16.41 -18.07
CA ASP A 309 -22.91 -15.85 -17.94
C ASP A 309 -22.91 -14.30 -17.91
N ASN A 310 -24.08 -13.68 -17.99
CA ASN A 310 -24.26 -12.23 -17.93
C ASN A 310 -24.34 -11.74 -16.48
N PHE A 311 -23.18 -11.61 -15.84
CA PHE A 311 -23.07 -11.06 -14.50
C PHE A 311 -21.92 -10.06 -14.38
N ARG A 312 -21.92 -9.30 -13.29
CA ARG A 312 -20.83 -8.39 -12.90
C ARG A 312 -20.41 -8.68 -11.46
N TYR A 313 -19.16 -8.39 -11.13
CA TYR A 313 -18.68 -8.44 -9.76
C TYR A 313 -18.79 -7.08 -9.09
N GLY A 314 -19.09 -7.05 -7.80
CA GLY A 314 -19.04 -5.82 -7.04
C GLY A 314 -19.25 -5.97 -5.55
N TYR A 315 -18.98 -4.88 -4.84
CA TYR A 315 -19.23 -4.73 -3.41
C TYR A 315 -20.56 -3.99 -3.19
N LEU A 316 -21.44 -4.54 -2.36
CA LEU A 316 -22.76 -3.94 -2.10
C LEU A 316 -22.60 -2.68 -1.25
N ARG A 317 -23.20 -1.57 -1.71
CA ARG A 317 -23.17 -0.26 -1.03
C ARG A 317 -24.53 0.23 -0.55
N ALA A 318 -25.60 -0.19 -1.19
CA ALA A 318 -26.98 0.05 -0.74
C ALA A 318 -27.95 -0.95 -1.36
N MET A 319 -29.02 -1.29 -0.65
CA MET A 319 -30.12 -2.12 -1.15
C MET A 319 -31.48 -1.55 -0.68
N GLU A 320 -32.16 -0.81 -1.56
CA GLU A 320 -33.51 -0.27 -1.30
C GLU A 320 -34.33 -0.23 -2.60
N GLY A 321 -34.95 -1.36 -3.00
CA GLY A 321 -35.69 -1.49 -4.27
C GLY A 321 -34.81 -1.44 -5.55
N GLN A 322 -33.53 -1.14 -5.36
CA GLN A 322 -32.43 -1.17 -6.31
C GLN A 322 -31.17 -1.52 -5.51
N VAL A 323 -30.14 -1.99 -6.20
CA VAL A 323 -28.84 -2.29 -5.60
C VAL A 323 -27.81 -1.29 -6.10
N THR A 324 -27.05 -0.71 -5.18
CA THR A 324 -25.89 0.13 -5.49
C THR A 324 -24.63 -0.67 -5.21
N VAL A 325 -23.67 -0.66 -6.14
CA VAL A 325 -22.43 -1.41 -6.03
C VAL A 325 -21.22 -0.59 -6.43
N ASP A 326 -20.08 -0.91 -5.84
CA ASP A 326 -18.78 -0.62 -6.43
C ASP A 326 -18.36 -1.83 -7.26
N GLU A 327 -18.29 -1.68 -8.57
CA GLU A 327 -17.89 -2.76 -9.47
C GLU A 327 -16.42 -3.08 -9.34
N ILE A 328 -16.10 -4.34 -9.57
CA ILE A 328 -14.73 -4.83 -9.65
C ILE A 328 -14.57 -5.72 -10.88
N ASP A 329 -13.37 -5.72 -11.44
CA ASP A 329 -12.99 -6.69 -12.45
C ASP A 329 -12.30 -7.86 -11.78
N TRP A 330 -12.87 -9.05 -11.96
CA TRP A 330 -12.27 -10.31 -11.52
C TRP A 330 -11.55 -10.94 -12.70
N ILE A 331 -10.22 -10.97 -12.63
CA ILE A 331 -9.39 -11.39 -13.75
C ILE A 331 -8.68 -12.68 -13.37
N GLU A 332 -8.97 -13.75 -14.10
CA GLU A 332 -8.20 -14.98 -14.00
C GLU A 332 -6.74 -14.69 -14.34
N ASP A 333 -5.87 -15.01 -13.40
CA ASP A 333 -4.44 -14.77 -13.49
C ASP A 333 -3.74 -15.94 -12.81
N ALA A 334 -3.25 -16.87 -13.63
CA ALA A 334 -2.58 -18.07 -13.15
C ALA A 334 -1.25 -17.76 -12.43
N ASP A 335 -0.68 -16.57 -12.66
CA ASP A 335 0.52 -16.10 -12.00
C ASP A 335 0.18 -15.37 -10.69
N ALA A 336 -1.09 -15.01 -10.47
CA ALA A 336 -1.57 -14.47 -9.19
C ALA A 336 -1.78 -15.61 -8.16
N PRO A 337 -1.49 -15.37 -6.86
CA PRO A 337 -1.53 -16.41 -5.82
C PRO A 337 -2.85 -17.18 -5.70
N ASN A 338 -3.97 -16.54 -6.03
CA ASN A 338 -5.30 -17.15 -5.92
C ASN A 338 -5.83 -17.66 -7.28
N GLY A 339 -5.01 -17.64 -8.33
CA GLY A 339 -5.46 -17.86 -9.70
C GLY A 339 -6.29 -16.70 -10.28
N TYR A 340 -6.39 -15.59 -9.54
CA TYR A 340 -7.08 -14.37 -9.97
C TYR A 340 -6.51 -13.11 -9.29
N ARG A 341 -6.79 -11.96 -9.89
CA ARG A 341 -6.59 -10.61 -9.32
C ARG A 341 -7.88 -9.80 -9.42
N ILE A 342 -8.05 -8.85 -8.50
CA ILE A 342 -9.19 -7.93 -8.47
C ILE A 342 -8.70 -6.55 -8.85
N GLU A 343 -9.32 -5.93 -9.86
CA GLU A 343 -9.09 -4.53 -10.20
C GLU A 343 -10.32 -3.68 -9.88
N PRO A 344 -10.15 -2.40 -9.47
CA PRO A 344 -11.26 -1.50 -9.24
C PRO A 344 -11.98 -1.17 -10.55
N GLY A 345 -13.30 -1.33 -10.55
CA GLY A 345 -14.18 -0.93 -11.64
C GLY A 345 -14.88 0.41 -11.36
N GLU A 346 -16.10 0.56 -11.89
CA GLU A 346 -16.93 1.75 -11.67
C GLU A 346 -17.56 1.76 -10.27
N THR A 347 -17.42 2.88 -9.54
CA THR A 347 -17.98 3.03 -8.19
C THR A 347 -19.40 3.60 -8.20
N GLY A 348 -20.21 3.20 -7.22
CA GLY A 348 -21.57 3.73 -7.00
C GLY A 348 -22.58 3.43 -8.11
N GLN A 349 -22.36 2.37 -8.90
CA GLN A 349 -23.29 1.97 -9.95
C GLN A 349 -24.60 1.46 -9.35
N THR A 350 -25.73 1.84 -9.94
CA THR A 350 -27.05 1.51 -9.41
C THR A 350 -27.83 0.70 -10.42
N TYR A 351 -28.38 -0.43 -9.97
CA TYR A 351 -29.14 -1.37 -10.78
C TYR A 351 -30.53 -1.66 -10.20
N PRO A 352 -31.59 -1.71 -11.03
CA PRO A 352 -32.89 -2.11 -10.54
C PRO A 352 -32.89 -3.58 -10.13
N LEU A 353 -33.54 -3.90 -9.01
CA LEU A 353 -33.75 -5.28 -8.57
C LEU A 353 -35.02 -5.83 -9.22
N ALA A 354 -34.95 -7.06 -9.73
CA ALA A 354 -36.14 -7.80 -10.14
C ALA A 354 -37.03 -8.13 -8.93
N ALA A 355 -38.34 -8.24 -9.15
CA ALA A 355 -39.29 -8.51 -8.07
C ALA A 355 -39.11 -9.91 -7.44
N ASP A 356 -38.55 -10.85 -8.20
CA ASP A 356 -38.23 -12.23 -7.83
C ASP A 356 -36.73 -12.47 -7.71
N CYS A 357 -35.95 -11.42 -7.42
CA CYS A 357 -34.51 -11.52 -7.26
C CYS A 357 -34.13 -12.53 -6.18
N GLN A 358 -33.13 -13.37 -6.47
CA GLN A 358 -32.63 -14.36 -5.53
C GLN A 358 -31.36 -13.87 -4.84
N PHE A 359 -31.21 -14.13 -3.55
CA PHE A 359 -30.05 -13.70 -2.77
C PHE A 359 -29.40 -14.92 -2.13
N TRP A 360 -28.12 -15.11 -2.42
CA TRP A 360 -27.35 -16.26 -1.97
C TRP A 360 -26.08 -15.78 -1.29
N ILE A 361 -25.89 -16.21 -0.06
CA ILE A 361 -24.67 -16.00 0.71
C ILE A 361 -23.95 -17.32 0.93
N LEU A 362 -22.70 -17.28 1.33
CA LEU A 362 -21.96 -18.48 1.70
C LEU A 362 -22.00 -18.69 3.22
N GLN A 363 -22.34 -19.90 3.65
CA GLN A 363 -22.18 -20.26 5.06
C GLN A 363 -20.70 -20.14 5.42
N ASN A 364 -20.39 -19.28 6.38
CA ASN A 364 -19.02 -18.96 6.81
C ASN A 364 -18.11 -18.51 5.64
N HIS A 365 -18.64 -17.82 4.62
CA HIS A 365 -17.90 -17.43 3.41
C HIS A 365 -17.32 -18.60 2.60
N PHE A 366 -17.80 -19.83 2.85
CA PHE A 366 -17.26 -21.05 2.26
C PHE A 366 -18.31 -21.86 1.50
N LYS A 367 -18.94 -22.85 2.15
CA LYS A 367 -20.04 -23.67 1.64
C LYS A 367 -20.86 -24.18 2.82
N PRO A 368 -22.12 -24.57 2.61
CA PRO A 368 -22.92 -24.43 1.40
C PRO A 368 -23.31 -22.97 1.09
N PHE A 369 -23.84 -22.74 -0.11
CA PHE A 369 -24.61 -21.53 -0.42
C PHE A 369 -25.96 -21.58 0.31
N CYS A 370 -26.35 -20.48 0.94
CA CYS A 370 -27.61 -20.30 1.64
C CYS A 370 -28.43 -19.23 0.94
N ARG A 371 -29.64 -19.58 0.46
CA ARG A 371 -30.59 -18.58 -0.04
C ARG A 371 -31.23 -17.87 1.13
N VAL A 372 -31.31 -16.55 1.04
CA VAL A 372 -31.83 -15.69 2.09
C VAL A 372 -32.76 -14.62 1.50
N GLU A 373 -33.45 -13.89 2.37
CA GLU A 373 -34.21 -12.71 1.99
C GLU A 373 -33.29 -11.50 1.77
N ALA A 374 -33.78 -10.45 1.10
CA ALA A 374 -33.01 -9.26 0.78
C ALA A 374 -32.44 -8.56 2.02
N ASP A 375 -33.26 -8.42 3.07
CA ASP A 375 -32.85 -7.77 4.32
C ASP A 375 -31.73 -8.56 5.00
N THR A 376 -31.81 -9.90 4.97
CA THR A 376 -30.79 -10.79 5.51
C THR A 376 -29.48 -10.72 4.71
N LEU A 377 -29.54 -10.65 3.38
CA LEU A 377 -28.35 -10.41 2.55
C LEU A 377 -27.72 -9.05 2.91
N TRP A 378 -28.53 -8.01 3.05
CA TRP A 378 -28.03 -6.69 3.38
C TRP A 378 -27.39 -6.66 4.76
N GLU A 379 -28.06 -7.22 5.77
CA GLU A 379 -27.48 -7.40 7.10
C GLU A 379 -26.18 -8.18 7.03
N TRP A 380 -26.14 -9.31 6.33
CA TRP A 380 -24.92 -10.10 6.10
C TRP A 380 -23.79 -9.30 5.47
N ALA A 381 -24.08 -8.53 4.42
CA ALA A 381 -23.10 -7.67 3.76
C ALA A 381 -22.58 -6.55 4.70
N GLN A 382 -23.38 -6.12 5.68
CA GLN A 382 -22.99 -5.10 6.66
C GLN A 382 -22.32 -5.66 7.93
N THR A 383 -22.75 -6.82 8.43
CA THR A 383 -22.21 -7.43 9.67
C THR A 383 -20.89 -8.13 9.44
N THR A 384 -20.64 -8.61 8.23
CA THR A 384 -19.42 -9.37 7.95
C THR A 384 -18.19 -8.44 7.91
N GLY A 385 -18.35 -7.12 7.72
CA GLY A 385 -17.23 -6.17 7.75
C GLY A 385 -16.21 -6.35 6.62
N TRP A 386 -16.43 -7.28 5.68
CA TRP A 386 -15.61 -7.43 4.47
C TRP A 386 -16.22 -6.60 3.33
N ASP A 387 -15.36 -6.13 2.44
CA ASP A 387 -15.75 -6.00 1.04
C ASP A 387 -15.89 -7.43 0.46
N VAL A 388 -17.04 -8.08 0.75
CA VAL A 388 -17.43 -9.37 0.16
C VAL A 388 -17.82 -9.12 -1.29
N PRO A 389 -17.14 -9.74 -2.27
CA PRO A 389 -17.50 -9.59 -3.66
C PRO A 389 -18.73 -10.45 -3.93
N PHE A 390 -19.71 -9.83 -4.57
CA PHE A 390 -20.90 -10.51 -5.05
C PHE A 390 -20.88 -10.54 -6.57
N ARG A 391 -21.44 -11.61 -7.13
CA ARG A 391 -21.84 -11.70 -8.53
C ARG A 391 -23.27 -11.24 -8.66
N LEU A 392 -23.50 -10.18 -9.42
CA LEU A 392 -24.80 -9.65 -9.75
C LEU A 392 -25.19 -10.17 -11.14
N TYR A 393 -26.19 -11.04 -11.21
CA TYR A 393 -26.67 -11.63 -12.46
C TYR A 393 -27.78 -10.79 -13.05
N PHE A 394 -27.72 -10.53 -14.37
CA PHE A 394 -28.61 -9.60 -15.04
C PHE A 394 -29.52 -10.27 -16.06
N LYS A 395 -30.79 -9.84 -16.09
CA LYS A 395 -31.76 -10.15 -17.14
C LYS A 395 -32.60 -8.92 -17.46
N ASP A 396 -32.70 -8.59 -18.74
CA ASP A 396 -33.44 -7.41 -19.23
C ASP A 396 -33.05 -6.09 -18.53
N GLY A 397 -31.78 -5.97 -18.11
CA GLY A 397 -31.23 -4.79 -17.44
C GLY A 397 -31.52 -4.69 -15.94
N ALA A 398 -32.19 -5.68 -15.34
CA ALA A 398 -32.41 -5.78 -13.91
C ALA A 398 -31.58 -6.93 -13.29
N VAL A 399 -31.21 -6.76 -12.03
CA VAL A 399 -30.53 -7.80 -11.25
C VAL A 399 -31.55 -8.84 -10.82
N VAL A 400 -31.33 -10.09 -11.24
CA VAL A 400 -32.19 -11.24 -10.96
C VAL A 400 -31.62 -12.17 -9.91
N ALA A 401 -30.31 -12.09 -9.65
CA ALA A 401 -29.71 -12.75 -8.51
C ALA A 401 -28.47 -11.99 -8.03
N ILE A 402 -28.22 -12.07 -6.73
CA ILE A 402 -26.96 -11.65 -6.11
C ILE A 402 -26.42 -12.87 -5.37
N VAL A 403 -25.24 -13.33 -5.78
CA VAL A 403 -24.61 -14.52 -5.24
C VAL A 403 -23.24 -14.14 -4.72
N GLU A 404 -22.98 -14.42 -3.45
CA GLU A 404 -21.65 -14.26 -2.86
C GLU A 404 -20.60 -15.04 -3.67
N GLN A 405 -19.48 -14.40 -3.99
CA GLN A 405 -18.41 -15.06 -4.72
C GLN A 405 -17.56 -15.89 -3.76
N TYR A 406 -17.55 -17.21 -3.98
CA TYR A 406 -16.67 -18.13 -3.29
C TYR A 406 -15.20 -17.77 -3.57
N ARG A 407 -14.43 -17.59 -2.50
CA ARG A 407 -12.98 -17.32 -2.54
C ARG A 407 -12.25 -18.58 -2.04
N PRO A 408 -11.92 -19.55 -2.92
CA PRO A 408 -11.14 -20.73 -2.55
C PRO A 408 -9.73 -20.40 -2.06
#